data_AF-A0AAC9IYC5-F1
#
_entry.id   AF-A0AAC9IYC5-F1
#
_cell.length_a   1.000
_cell.length_b   1.000
_cell.length_c   1.000
_cell.angle_alpha   90.00
_cell.angle_beta   90.00
_cell.angle_gamma   90.00
#
_symmetry.space_group_name_H-M   'P 1'
#
loop_
_entity.id
_entity.type
_entity.pdbx_description
1 polymer ?
#
loop_
_entity_poly.entity_id
_entity_poly.type
_entity_poly.pdbx_seq_one_letter_code
_entity_poly.pdbx_strand_id
1 'polypeptide(L)'
;MKNFIIFSGSFLALFFLLQIVSGMLLTFLYTPDVEGAWKSSALLSGETTLYGVGPFLLSLLSALIAALMAYGVMRKIRKNDQSR
;
A
#
# COMPACT_ATOMS: atom_id res chain seq x y z
N MET A 1 -8.76 -23.49 8.06
CA MET A 1 -7.42 -22.93 8.36
C MET A 1 -6.48 -23.01 7.16
N LYS A 2 -6.17 -24.20 6.62
CA LYS A 2 -5.19 -24.37 5.52
C LYS A 2 -5.47 -23.51 4.26
N ASN A 3 -6.70 -23.52 3.76
CA ASN A 3 -7.06 -22.76 2.54
C ASN A 3 -6.99 -21.24 2.76
N PHE A 4 -7.27 -20.79 3.99
CA PHE A 4 -7.15 -19.38 4.35
C PHE A 4 -5.69 -18.93 4.40
N ILE A 5 -4.80 -19.76 4.95
CA ILE A 5 -3.36 -19.49 5.00
C ILE A 5 -2.78 -19.42 3.58
N ILE A 6 -3.16 -20.35 2.69
CA ILE A 6 -2.71 -20.35 1.29
C ILE A 6 -3.19 -19.09 0.55
N PHE A 7 -4.45 -18.70 0.75
CA PHE A 7 -5.01 -17.49 0.17
C PHE A 7 -4.31 -16.23 0.66
N SER A 8 -4.18 -16.06 1.98
CA SER A 8 -3.53 -14.90 2.58
C SER A 8 -2.06 -14.81 2.18
N GLY A 9 -1.35 -15.94 2.10
CA GLY A 9 0.03 -15.98 1.60
C GLY A 9 0.14 -15.55 0.14
N SER A 10 -0.76 -16.03 -0.72
CA SER A 10 -0.80 -15.63 -2.14
C SER A 10 -1.15 -14.16 -2.32
N PHE A 11 -2.08 -13.65 -1.52
CA PHE A 11 -2.46 -12.25 -1.51
C PHE A 11 -1.31 -11.34 -1.06
N LEU A 12 -0.60 -11.71 0.01
CA LEU A 12 0.58 -10.96 0.47
C LEU A 12 1.67 -10.90 -0.61
N ALA A 13 1.97 -12.05 -1.23
CA ALA A 13 2.96 -12.12 -2.30
C ALA A 13 2.61 -11.19 -3.47
N LEU A 14 1.35 -11.21 -3.90
CA LEU A 14 0.86 -10.34 -4.96
C LEU A 14 0.88 -8.85 -4.54
N PHE A 15 0.51 -8.55 -3.30
CA PHE A 15 0.56 -7.20 -2.75
C PHE A 15 1.98 -6.63 -2.77
N PHE A 16 2.97 -7.40 -2.30
CA PHE A 16 4.37 -6.97 -2.35
C PHE A 16 4.86 -6.72 -3.78
N LEU A 17 4.53 -7.61 -4.72
CA LEU A 17 4.88 -7.42 -6.12
C LEU A 17 4.29 -6.12 -6.68
N LEU A 18 3.00 -5.86 -6.45
CA LEU A 18 2.35 -4.64 -6.89
C LEU A 18 2.95 -3.39 -6.24
N GLN A 19 3.31 -3.46 -4.96
CA GLN A 19 3.93 -2.35 -4.24
C GLN A 19 5.32 -2.00 -4.83
N ILE A 20 6.13 -3.02 -5.13
CA ILE A 20 7.45 -2.84 -5.75
C ILE A 20 7.32 -2.23 -7.15
N VAL A 21 6.42 -2.77 -7.98
CA VAL A 21 6.18 -2.25 -9.34
C VAL A 21 5.65 -0.81 -9.31
N SER A 22 4.71 -0.51 -8.43
CA SER A 22 4.18 0.84 -8.23
C SER A 22 5.28 1.81 -7.79
N GLY A 23 6.12 1.40 -6.82
CA GLY A 23 7.27 2.17 -6.38
C GLY A 23 8.26 2.47 -7.51
N MET A 24 8.58 1.46 -8.33
CA MET A 24 9.45 1.64 -9.50
C MET A 24 8.83 2.62 -10.50
N LEU A 25 7.54 2.47 -10.83
CA LEU A 25 6.84 3.39 -11.75
C LEU A 25 6.86 4.82 -11.25
N LEU A 26 6.62 5.03 -9.95
CA LEU A 26 6.71 6.37 -9.35
C LEU A 26 8.12 6.94 -9.48
N THR A 27 9.17 6.16 -9.23
CA THR A 27 10.55 6.62 -9.42
C THR A 27 10.88 6.92 -10.89
N PHE A 28 10.34 6.15 -11.85
CA PHE A 28 10.55 6.43 -13.28
C PHE A 28 9.80 7.67 -13.77
N LEU A 29 8.58 7.92 -13.25
CA LEU A 29 7.72 9.02 -13.70
C LEU A 29 7.93 10.32 -12.92
N TYR A 30 8.54 10.25 -11.73
CA TYR A 30 8.80 11.40 -10.89
C TYR A 30 10.24 11.89 -11.06
N THR A 31 10.40 13.14 -11.50
CA THR A 31 11.70 13.81 -11.48
C THR A 31 11.87 14.54 -10.15
N PRO A 32 12.86 14.20 -9.31
CA PRO A 32 13.02 14.85 -8.02
C PRO A 32 13.54 16.28 -8.18
N ASP A 33 12.78 17.26 -7.70
CA ASP A 33 13.22 18.65 -7.60
C ASP A 33 14.10 18.85 -6.37
N VAL A 34 15.38 18.51 -6.53
CA VAL A 34 16.39 18.64 -5.46
C VAL A 34 16.69 20.10 -5.12
N GLU A 35 16.61 21.01 -6.08
CA GLU A 35 16.93 22.43 -5.87
C GLU A 35 15.81 23.14 -5.10
N GLY A 36 14.55 22.88 -5.47
CA GLY A 36 13.39 23.35 -4.73
C GLY A 36 13.37 22.77 -3.31
N ALA A 37 13.63 21.46 -3.16
CA ALA A 37 13.72 20.82 -1.85
C ALA A 37 14.81 21.45 -0.97
N TRP A 38 16.00 21.75 -1.52
CA TRP A 38 17.09 22.38 -0.79
C TRP A 38 16.75 23.81 -0.35
N LYS A 39 16.14 24.62 -1.23
CA LYS A 39 15.68 25.97 -0.91
C LYS A 39 14.60 25.97 0.17
N SER A 40 13.66 25.02 0.13
CA SER A 40 12.66 24.84 1.18
C SER A 40 13.27 24.38 2.51
N SER A 41 14.31 23.54 2.46
CA SER A 41 15.01 23.04 3.66
C SER A 41 15.74 24.16 4.42
N ALA A 42 16.30 25.14 3.70
CA ALA A 42 17.01 26.27 4.30
C ALA A 42 16.08 27.24 5.07
N LEU A 43 14.77 27.20 4.82
CA LEU A 43 13.76 28.01 5.50
C LEU A 43 13.10 27.31 6.69
N LEU A 44 13.37 26.02 6.92
CA LEU A 44 12.86 25.29 8.07
C LEU A 44 13.77 25.50 9.29
N SER A 45 13.21 25.90 10.44
CA SER A 45 13.91 25.86 11.73
C SER A 45 14.53 24.48 11.94
N GLY A 46 15.75 24.41 12.48
CA GLY A 46 16.48 23.17 12.75
C GLY A 46 15.80 22.19 13.71
N GLU A 47 14.60 22.51 14.17
CA GLU A 47 13.68 21.67 14.91
C GLU A 47 12.53 21.29 13.96
N THR A 48 12.68 20.15 13.28
CA THR A 48 11.57 19.57 12.51
C THR A 48 10.57 18.97 13.50
N THR A 49 9.51 19.72 13.82
CA THR A 49 8.34 19.12 14.46
C THR A 49 7.65 18.22 13.42
N LEU A 50 7.71 16.91 13.65
CA LEU A 50 7.02 15.89 12.84
C LEU A 50 5.50 16.01 13.03
N TYR A 51 4.89 17.05 12.46
CA TYR A 51 3.45 17.13 12.32
C TYR A 51 3.04 16.41 11.03
N GLY A 52 2.65 15.15 11.19
CA GLY A 52 2.11 14.37 10.10
C GLY A 52 1.75 12.98 10.57
N VAL A 53 0.51 12.59 10.32
CA VAL A 53 0.17 11.18 10.26
C VAL A 53 1.03 10.59 9.14
N GLY A 54 2.16 9.97 9.48
CA GLY A 54 3.10 9.45 8.50
C GLY A 54 2.45 8.47 7.50
N PRO A 55 3.14 8.14 6.39
CA PRO A 55 2.61 7.26 5.33
C PRO A 55 2.16 5.88 5.83
N PHE A 56 2.51 5.54 7.08
CA PHE A 56 1.99 4.39 7.80
C PHE A 56 0.47 4.33 7.88
N LEU A 57 -0.23 5.41 8.23
CA LEU A 57 -1.69 5.34 8.42
C LEU A 57 -2.42 5.17 7.07
N LEU A 58 -1.89 5.82 6.02
CA LEU A 58 -2.34 5.63 4.64
C LEU A 58 -2.06 4.20 4.14
N SER A 59 -0.89 3.63 4.46
CA SER A 59 -0.56 2.22 4.17
C SER A 59 -1.45 1.25 4.94
N LEU A 60 -1.77 1.55 6.20
CA LEU A 60 -2.62 0.73 7.04
C LEU A 60 -4.07 0.73 6.52
N LEU A 61 -4.60 1.91 6.18
CA LEU A 61 -5.94 2.05 5.60
C LEU A 61 -6.05 1.33 4.26
N SER A 62 -5.06 1.48 3.37
CA SER A 62 -5.05 0.78 2.09
C SER A 62 -4.95 -0.74 2.25
N ALA A 63 -4.14 -1.23 3.19
CA ALA A 63 -4.06 -2.66 3.51
C ALA A 63 -5.39 -3.22 4.05
N LEU A 64 -6.08 -2.47 4.93
CA LEU A 64 -7.41 -2.82 5.46
C LEU A 64 -8.46 -2.90 4.36
N ILE A 65 -8.50 -1.90 3.46
CA ILE A 65 -9.45 -1.88 2.33
C ILE A 65 -9.18 -3.06 1.39
N ALA A 66 -7.91 -3.35 1.10
CA ALA A 66 -7.54 -4.47 0.25
C ALA A 66 -7.94 -5.82 0.88
N ALA A 67 -7.75 -6.00 2.20
CA ALA A 67 -8.18 -7.19 2.91
C ALA A 67 -9.71 -7.38 2.91
N LEU A 68 -10.47 -6.28 3.09
CA LEU A 68 -11.94 -6.31 3.01
C LEU A 68 -12.44 -6.70 1.61
N MET A 69 -11.84 -6.14 0.56
CA MET A 69 -12.16 -6.50 -0.82
C MET A 69 -11.82 -7.96 -1.11
N ALA A 70 -10.63 -8.43 -0.69
CA ALA A 70 -10.19 -9.81 -0.85
C ALA A 70 -11.16 -10.80 -0.17
N TYR A 71 -11.59 -10.50 1.06
CA TYR A 71 -12.57 -11.30 1.78
C TYR A 71 -13.96 -11.29 1.09
N GLY A 72 -14.41 -10.13 0.62
CA GLY A 72 -15.67 -9.98 -0.11
C GLY A 72 -15.70 -10.79 -1.42
N VAL A 73 -14.62 -10.72 -2.20
CA VAL A 73 -14.45 -11.49 -3.43
C VAL A 73 -14.42 -12.99 -3.13
N MET A 74 -13.64 -13.43 -2.15
CA MET A 74 -13.58 -14.84 -1.75
C MET A 74 -14.95 -15.38 -1.29
N ARG A 75 -15.72 -14.58 -0.55
CA ARG A 75 -17.07 -14.98 -0.12
C ARG A 75 -18.04 -15.13 -1.30
N LYS A 76 -17.98 -14.26 -2.31
CA LYS A 76 -18.79 -14.39 -3.53
C LYS A 76 -18.42 -15.63 -4.34
N ILE A 77 -17.13 -15.90 -4.53
CA ILE A 77 -16.67 -17.08 -5.27
C ILE A 77 -17.16 -18.36 -4.59
N ARG A 78 -16.99 -18.48 -3.26
CA ARG A 78 -17.45 -19.65 -2.51
C ARG A 78 -18.97 -19.85 -2.55
N LYS A 79 -19.76 -18.78 -2.61
CA LYS A 79 -21.23 -18.87 -2.69
C LYS A 79 -21.70 -19.40 -4.05
N ASN A 80 -21.02 -19.01 -5.13
CA ASN A 80 -21.32 -19.53 -6.48
C ASN A 80 -20.94 -21.01 -6.64
N ASP A 81 -19.91 -21.47 -5.94
CA ASP A 81 -19.45 -22.86 -5.99
C ASP A 81 -20.37 -23.85 -5.22
N GLN A 82 -21.18 -23.35 -4.28
CA GLN A 82 -22.18 -24.14 -3.53
C GLN A 82 -23.58 -24.13 -4.20
N SER A 83 -23.77 -23.31 -5.23
CA SER A 83 -25.02 -23.14 -5.97
C SER A 83 -25.01 -23.89 -7.31
N ARG A 84 -23.94 -24.61 -7.61
CA ARG A 84 -23.78 -25.53 -8.75
C ARG A 84 -23.73 -26.96 -8.23
#